data_AF-A0A257UG82-F1
#
_entry.id   AF-A0A257UG82-F1
#
_cell.length_a   1.000
_cell.length_b   1.000
_cell.length_c   1.000
_cell.angle_alpha   90.00
_cell.angle_beta   90.00
_cell.angle_gamma   90.00
#
_symmetry.space_group_name_H-M   'P 1'
#
loop_
_entity.id
_entity.type
_entity.pdbx_description
1 polymer ?
#
loop_
_entity_poly.entity_id
_entity_poly.type
_entity_poly.pdbx_seq_one_letter_code
_entity_poly.pdbx_strand_id
1 'polypeptide(L)'
;MAEIQSVLRPLEQFERLMHEIYNELADAFVEDAEAAGLFSRLAFEEDSHLRQVQFLRRLVRQNTAHFGNVEIDLDVLMREVEELERALEAARRFSLHEALVIAIQFEGGVAELHARQAIAKANPDVARTLGNLHAGDERHRNALIELASRRGFRTS
;
A
#
# COMPACT_ATOMS: atom_id res chain seq x y z
N MET A 1 -15.52 -16.46 -3.10
CA MET A 1 -14.18 -17.07 -3.26
C MET A 1 -13.59 -16.55 -4.56
N ALA A 2 -12.38 -16.01 -4.50
CA ALA A 2 -11.67 -15.45 -5.64
C ALA A 2 -10.43 -16.30 -5.95
N GLU A 3 -10.04 -16.36 -7.22
CA GLU A 3 -8.74 -16.92 -7.58
C GLU A 3 -7.64 -16.02 -7.01
N ILE A 4 -6.58 -16.58 -6.44
CA ILE A 4 -5.48 -15.79 -5.88
C ILE A 4 -4.90 -14.78 -6.89
N GLN A 5 -4.92 -15.11 -8.20
CA GLN A 5 -4.45 -14.21 -9.25
C GLN A 5 -5.35 -12.98 -9.44
N SER A 6 -6.66 -13.12 -9.25
CA SER A 6 -7.58 -11.99 -9.37
C SER A 6 -7.45 -11.02 -8.20
N VAL A 7 -6.91 -11.47 -7.07
CA VAL A 7 -6.63 -10.64 -5.87
C VAL A 7 -5.26 -9.98 -5.97
N LEU A 8 -4.24 -10.71 -6.41
CA LEU A 8 -2.88 -10.17 -6.52
C LEU A 8 -2.75 -9.04 -7.55
N ARG A 9 -3.67 -8.96 -8.53
CA ARG A 9 -3.70 -7.86 -9.52
C ARG A 9 -4.03 -6.51 -8.86
N PRO A 10 -5.18 -6.36 -8.18
CA PRO A 10 -5.47 -5.15 -7.41
C PRO A 10 -4.42 -4.84 -6.34
N LEU A 11 -3.85 -5.85 -5.66
CA LEU A 11 -2.76 -5.61 -4.71
C LEU A 11 -1.53 -4.99 -5.39
N GLU A 12 -1.11 -5.49 -6.56
CA GLU A 12 -0.02 -4.86 -7.30
C GLU A 12 -0.35 -3.42 -7.70
N GLN A 13 -1.60 -3.17 -8.09
CA GLN A 13 -2.05 -1.83 -8.44
C GLN A 13 -2.04 -0.90 -7.23
N PHE A 14 -2.41 -1.40 -6.05
CA PHE A 14 -2.33 -0.69 -4.78
C PHE A 14 -0.88 -0.25 -4.48
N GLU A 15 0.09 -1.18 -4.45
CA GLU A 15 1.50 -0.83 -4.16
C GLU A 15 2.05 0.19 -5.16
N ARG A 16 1.71 0.02 -6.44
CA ARG A 16 2.14 0.93 -7.51
C ARG A 16 1.58 2.34 -7.29
N LEU A 17 0.30 2.45 -6.96
CA LEU A 17 -0.34 3.75 -6.72
C LEU A 17 0.22 4.42 -5.47
N MET A 18 0.48 3.68 -4.39
CA MET A 18 1.16 4.20 -3.19
C MET A 18 2.53 4.75 -3.52
N HIS A 19 3.34 3.99 -4.27
CA HIS A 19 4.63 4.46 -4.78
C HIS A 19 4.52 5.77 -5.58
N GLU A 20 3.58 5.82 -6.53
CA GLU A 20 3.36 7.01 -7.37
C GLU A 20 2.89 8.21 -6.56
N ILE A 21 1.94 8.03 -5.64
CA ILE A 21 1.46 9.08 -4.73
C ILE A 21 2.62 9.64 -3.92
N TYR A 22 3.46 8.79 -3.32
CA TYR A 22 4.58 9.27 -2.52
C TYR A 22 5.64 10.01 -3.33
N ASN A 23 5.90 9.64 -4.58
CA ASN A 23 6.75 10.46 -5.45
C ASN A 23 6.13 11.83 -5.72
N GLU A 24 4.83 11.88 -6.05
CA GLU A 24 4.13 13.14 -6.32
C GLU A 24 4.09 14.06 -5.08
N LEU A 25 3.90 13.49 -3.89
CA LEU A 25 3.94 14.24 -2.64
C LEU A 25 5.36 14.71 -2.29
N ALA A 26 6.38 13.89 -2.54
CA ALA A 26 7.77 14.30 -2.33
C ALA A 26 8.13 15.52 -3.18
N ASP A 27 7.72 15.52 -4.45
CA ASP A 27 7.92 16.64 -5.36
C ASP A 27 7.09 17.87 -4.96
N ALA A 28 5.82 17.67 -4.58
CA ALA A 28 4.93 18.76 -4.18
C ALA A 28 5.40 19.50 -2.91
N PHE A 29 6.08 18.80 -2.00
CA PHE A 29 6.58 19.36 -0.74
C PHE A 29 8.09 19.62 -0.73
N VAL A 30 8.73 19.79 -1.89
CA VAL A 30 10.19 19.99 -2.00
C VAL A 30 10.74 21.15 -1.14
N GLU A 31 9.92 22.17 -0.87
CA GLU A 31 10.29 23.30 0.01
C GLU A 31 10.27 22.95 1.51
N ASP A 32 9.62 21.85 1.89
CA ASP A 32 9.62 21.26 3.23
C ASP A 32 10.47 19.99 3.23
N ALA A 33 11.78 20.15 3.44
CA ALA A 33 12.76 19.06 3.33
C ALA A 33 12.45 17.83 4.20
N GLU A 34 11.79 18.01 5.35
CA GLU A 34 11.41 16.89 6.21
C GLU A 34 10.26 16.10 5.62
N ALA A 35 9.22 16.78 5.12
CA ALA A 35 8.08 16.14 4.49
C ALA A 35 8.49 15.47 3.17
N ALA A 36 9.20 16.19 2.29
CA ALA A 36 9.74 15.64 1.05
C ALA A 36 10.64 14.42 1.31
N GLY A 37 11.55 14.52 2.30
CA GLY A 37 12.43 13.43 2.67
C GLY A 37 11.68 12.19 3.17
N LEU A 38 10.61 12.37 3.96
CA LEU A 38 9.75 11.26 4.38
C LEU A 38 9.08 10.60 3.17
N PHE A 39 8.40 11.38 2.33
CA PHE A 39 7.67 10.83 1.18
C PHE A 39 8.60 10.17 0.16
N SER A 40 9.79 10.72 -0.12
CA SER A 40 10.78 10.05 -0.97
C SER A 40 11.23 8.70 -0.41
N ARG A 41 11.41 8.60 0.91
CA ARG A 41 11.76 7.33 1.55
C ARG A 41 10.62 6.32 1.43
N LEU A 42 9.37 6.74 1.71
CA LEU A 42 8.21 5.85 1.59
C LEU A 42 8.03 5.38 0.14
N ALA A 43 8.17 6.27 -0.85
CA ALA A 43 8.15 5.87 -2.26
C ALA A 43 9.17 4.78 -2.58
N PHE A 44 10.41 4.90 -2.07
CA PHE A 44 11.44 3.88 -2.25
C PHE A 44 11.06 2.54 -1.60
N GLU A 45 10.47 2.56 -0.40
CA GLU A 45 10.01 1.37 0.30
C GLU A 45 8.83 0.72 -0.44
N GLU A 46 7.88 1.49 -0.97
CA GLU A 46 6.76 0.98 -1.77
C GLU A 46 7.19 0.35 -3.11
N ASP A 47 8.26 0.83 -3.75
CA ASP A 47 8.82 0.13 -4.92
C ASP A 47 9.30 -1.29 -4.56
N SER A 48 9.84 -1.46 -3.34
CA SER A 48 10.19 -2.79 -2.83
C SER A 48 8.96 -3.66 -2.61
N HIS A 49 7.87 -3.10 -2.06
CA HIS A 49 6.60 -3.81 -1.89
C HIS A 49 6.03 -4.26 -3.24
N LEU A 50 5.96 -3.33 -4.21
CA LEU A 50 5.51 -3.60 -5.57
C LEU A 50 6.29 -4.76 -6.20
N ARG A 51 7.62 -4.78 -6.09
CA ARG A 51 8.47 -5.87 -6.63
C ARG A 51 8.19 -7.21 -5.96
N GLN A 52 7.90 -7.22 -4.65
CA GLN A 52 7.52 -8.42 -3.93
C GLN A 52 6.17 -8.96 -4.41
N VAL A 53 5.16 -8.11 -4.57
CA VAL A 53 3.84 -8.52 -5.09
C VAL A 53 3.96 -9.04 -6.53
N GLN A 54 4.72 -8.36 -7.38
CA GLN A 54 5.01 -8.82 -8.75
C GLN A 54 5.71 -10.19 -8.76
N PHE A 55 6.65 -10.43 -7.82
CA PHE A 55 7.28 -11.73 -7.66
C PHE A 55 6.26 -12.81 -7.26
N LEU A 56 5.41 -12.53 -6.28
CA LEU A 56 4.33 -13.43 -5.86
C LEU A 56 3.38 -13.77 -7.02
N ARG A 57 2.98 -12.78 -7.83
CA ARG A 57 2.18 -13.02 -9.03
C ARG A 57 2.86 -13.96 -10.02
N ARG A 58 4.17 -13.78 -10.28
CA ARG A 58 4.93 -14.68 -11.15
C ARG A 58 4.97 -16.09 -10.59
N LEU A 59 5.23 -16.23 -9.28
CA LEU A 59 5.28 -17.52 -8.60
C LEU A 59 3.93 -18.26 -8.68
N VAL A 60 2.83 -17.57 -8.39
CA VAL A 60 1.47 -18.10 -8.47
C VAL A 60 1.11 -18.52 -9.89
N ARG A 61 1.48 -17.73 -10.89
CA ARG A 61 1.24 -18.06 -12.30
C ARG A 61 2.01 -19.29 -12.76
N GLN A 62 3.22 -19.50 -12.24
CA GLN A 62 4.05 -20.66 -12.58
C GLN A 62 3.61 -21.94 -11.87
N ASN A 63 2.89 -21.83 -10.74
CA ASN A 63 2.56 -22.94 -9.87
C ASN A 63 1.06 -23.00 -9.54
N THR A 64 0.18 -22.72 -10.50
CA THR A 64 -1.27 -22.57 -10.27
C THR A 64 -1.90 -23.74 -9.53
N ALA A 65 -1.45 -24.98 -9.77
CA ALA A 65 -1.95 -26.16 -9.07
C ALA A 65 -1.68 -26.17 -7.55
N HIS A 66 -0.70 -25.39 -7.08
CA HIS A 66 -0.33 -25.27 -5.67
C HIS A 66 -1.02 -24.10 -4.96
N PHE A 67 -1.75 -23.24 -5.69
CA PHE A 67 -2.45 -22.10 -5.10
C PHE A 67 -3.97 -22.25 -5.28
N GLY A 68 -4.67 -22.35 -4.14
CA GLY A 68 -6.13 -22.44 -4.11
C GLY A 68 -6.84 -21.09 -4.19
N ASN A 69 -8.16 -21.15 -4.09
CA ASN A 69 -9.01 -19.96 -3.96
C ASN A 69 -8.88 -19.35 -2.57
N VAL A 70 -9.06 -18.03 -2.50
CA VAL A 70 -9.05 -17.25 -1.26
C VAL A 70 -10.43 -16.66 -0.99
N GLU A 71 -10.78 -16.54 0.28
CA GLU A 71 -12.03 -15.90 0.72
C GLU A 71 -11.74 -14.44 1.02
N ILE A 72 -11.96 -13.59 0.02
CA ILE A 72 -11.75 -12.13 0.07
C ILE A 72 -12.93 -11.46 -0.64
N ASP A 73 -13.33 -10.32 -0.10
CA ASP A 73 -14.22 -9.38 -0.77
C ASP A 73 -13.42 -8.52 -1.75
N LEU A 74 -13.38 -8.95 -3.01
CA LEU A 74 -12.61 -8.29 -4.06
C LEU A 74 -13.13 -6.88 -4.35
N ASP A 75 -14.44 -6.63 -4.15
CA ASP A 75 -15.06 -5.33 -4.44
C ASP A 75 -14.63 -4.28 -3.41
N VAL A 76 -14.31 -4.68 -2.16
CA VAL A 76 -13.73 -3.75 -1.18
C VAL A 76 -12.31 -3.36 -1.60
N LEU A 77 -11.46 -4.32 -1.99
CA LEU A 77 -10.09 -4.04 -2.43
C LEU A 77 -10.07 -3.18 -3.69
N MET A 78 -10.97 -3.43 -4.65
CA MET A 78 -11.09 -2.59 -5.84
C MET A 78 -11.52 -1.16 -5.52
N ARG A 79 -12.42 -0.96 -4.54
CA ARG A 79 -12.79 0.39 -4.09
C ARG A 79 -11.63 1.14 -3.45
N GLU A 80 -10.82 0.48 -2.61
CA GLU A 80 -9.60 1.09 -2.07
C GLU A 80 -8.63 1.50 -3.19
N VAL A 81 -8.48 0.67 -4.23
CA VAL A 81 -7.67 1.03 -5.42
C VAL A 81 -8.24 2.24 -6.16
N GLU A 82 -9.56 2.32 -6.37
CA GLU A 82 -10.18 3.49 -6.99
C GLU A 82 -10.02 4.76 -6.14
N GLU A 83 -9.98 4.64 -4.82
CA GLU A 83 -9.71 5.76 -3.92
C GLU A 83 -8.26 6.26 -4.06
N LEU A 84 -7.29 5.34 -4.18
CA LEU A 84 -5.90 5.68 -4.47
C LEU A 84 -5.74 6.37 -5.82
N GLU A 85 -6.44 5.93 -6.86
CA GLU A 85 -6.40 6.59 -8.18
C GLU A 85 -6.88 8.05 -8.08
N ARG A 86 -7.99 8.29 -7.37
CA ARG A 86 -8.48 9.65 -7.12
C ARG A 86 -7.50 10.48 -6.29
N ALA A 87 -6.84 9.85 -5.31
CA ALA A 87 -5.84 10.52 -4.49
C ALA A 87 -4.59 10.91 -5.31
N LEU A 88 -4.13 10.04 -6.21
CA LEU A 88 -3.02 10.33 -7.12
C LEU A 88 -3.32 11.55 -8.02
N GLU A 89 -4.52 11.60 -8.62
CA GLU A 89 -4.95 12.75 -9.43
C GLU A 89 -5.00 14.08 -8.62
N ALA A 90 -5.17 13.98 -7.31
CA ALA A 90 -5.26 15.12 -6.40
C ALA A 90 -3.94 15.42 -5.66
N ALA A 91 -2.94 14.54 -5.70
CA ALA A 91 -1.78 14.55 -4.81
C ALA A 91 -1.08 15.91 -4.72
N ARG A 92 -0.81 16.54 -5.88
CA ARG A 92 -0.14 17.85 -5.96
C ARG A 92 -0.95 19.02 -5.40
N ARG A 93 -2.25 18.83 -5.19
CA ARG A 93 -3.17 19.87 -4.69
C ARG A 93 -3.43 19.73 -3.19
N PHE A 94 -2.97 18.64 -2.57
CA PHE A 94 -3.13 18.47 -1.14
C PHE A 94 -2.27 19.46 -0.37
N SER A 95 -2.85 20.01 0.69
CA SER A 95 -2.05 20.53 1.80
C SER A 95 -1.29 19.39 2.48
N LEU A 96 -0.22 19.72 3.21
CA LEU A 96 0.53 18.70 3.96
C LEU A 96 -0.35 17.94 4.96
N HIS A 97 -1.34 18.61 5.57
CA HIS A 97 -2.28 17.97 6.48
C HIS A 97 -3.13 16.92 5.76
N GLU A 98 -3.74 17.29 4.62
CA GLU A 98 -4.55 16.35 3.81
C GLU A 98 -3.73 15.17 3.31
N ALA A 99 -2.52 15.43 2.81
CA ALA A 99 -1.60 14.40 2.35
C ALA A 99 -1.27 13.38 3.45
N LEU A 100 -0.98 13.85 4.66
CA LEU A 100 -0.69 12.99 5.81
C LEU A 100 -1.91 12.19 6.26
N VAL A 101 -3.09 12.82 6.33
CA VAL A 101 -4.33 12.11 6.71
C VAL A 101 -4.65 10.99 5.73
N ILE A 102 -4.59 11.28 4.42
CA ILE A 102 -4.88 10.31 3.37
C ILE A 102 -3.85 9.18 3.37
N ALA A 103 -2.55 9.50 3.46
CA ALA A 103 -1.50 8.48 3.52
C ALA A 103 -1.67 7.55 4.74
N ILE A 104 -1.97 8.10 5.92
CA ILE A 104 -2.22 7.31 7.14
C ILE A 104 -3.43 6.39 6.99
N GLN A 105 -4.47 6.82 6.26
CA GLN A 105 -5.64 6.00 5.99
C GLN A 105 -5.29 4.82 5.08
N PHE A 106 -4.55 5.06 3.99
CA PHE A 106 -4.17 3.99 3.05
C PHE A 106 -3.17 2.99 3.66
N GLU A 107 -2.18 3.46 4.43
CA GLU A 107 -1.27 2.57 5.17
C GLU A 107 -1.98 1.76 6.28
N GLY A 108 -3.21 2.13 6.62
CA GLY A 108 -4.09 1.39 7.53
C GLY A 108 -5.23 0.64 6.82
N GLY A 109 -5.18 0.53 5.49
CA GLY A 109 -6.23 -0.05 4.66
C GLY A 109 -6.60 -1.48 5.08
N VAL A 110 -7.87 -1.68 5.43
CA VAL A 110 -8.33 -2.97 5.98
C VAL A 110 -8.49 -4.01 4.87
N ALA A 111 -8.85 -3.59 3.64
CA ALA A 111 -9.08 -4.55 2.56
C ALA A 111 -7.77 -5.16 2.07
N GLU A 112 -6.73 -4.34 1.92
CA GLU A 112 -5.37 -4.82 1.64
C GLU A 112 -4.90 -5.82 2.70
N LEU A 113 -5.04 -5.46 3.99
CA LEU A 113 -4.60 -6.30 5.09
C LEU A 113 -5.30 -7.66 5.07
N HIS A 114 -6.61 -7.66 4.90
CA HIS A 114 -7.40 -8.89 4.79
C HIS A 114 -7.02 -9.70 3.57
N ALA A 115 -6.73 -9.06 2.44
CA ALA A 115 -6.33 -9.75 1.23
C ALA A 115 -4.99 -10.47 1.41
N ARG A 116 -3.99 -9.79 1.98
CA ARG A 116 -2.68 -10.38 2.27
C ARG A 116 -2.79 -11.52 3.30
N GLN A 117 -3.58 -11.36 4.36
CA GLN A 117 -3.81 -12.41 5.34
C GLN A 117 -4.49 -13.65 4.76
N ALA A 118 -5.51 -13.46 3.91
CA ALA A 118 -6.20 -14.56 3.25
C ALA A 118 -5.28 -15.32 2.29
N ILE A 119 -4.39 -14.63 1.58
CA ILE A 119 -3.36 -15.27 0.75
C ILE A 119 -2.37 -16.05 1.61
N ALA A 120 -1.86 -15.45 2.69
CA ALA A 120 -0.91 -16.10 3.60
C ALA A 120 -1.50 -17.38 4.23
N LYS A 121 -2.79 -17.36 4.58
CA LYS A 121 -3.51 -18.51 5.12
C LYS A 121 -3.68 -19.62 4.07
N ALA A 122 -3.94 -19.26 2.82
CA ALA A 122 -4.08 -20.23 1.73
C ALA A 122 -2.75 -20.83 1.28
N ASN A 123 -1.62 -20.16 1.56
CA ASN A 123 -0.31 -20.63 1.14
C ASN A 123 0.82 -20.22 2.12
N PRO A 124 1.23 -21.10 3.05
CA PRO A 124 2.23 -20.78 4.07
C PRO A 124 3.60 -20.37 3.52
N ASP A 125 3.98 -20.84 2.34
CA ASP A 125 5.28 -20.56 1.73
C ASP A 125 5.47 -19.07 1.39
N VAL A 126 4.36 -18.36 1.13
CA VAL A 126 4.38 -16.91 0.86
C VAL A 126 4.01 -16.07 2.09
N ALA A 127 3.58 -16.70 3.18
CA ALA A 127 3.13 -16.01 4.39
C ALA A 127 4.23 -15.14 5.01
N ARG A 128 5.50 -15.57 4.94
CA ARG A 128 6.64 -14.77 5.41
C ARG A 128 6.80 -13.48 4.61
N THR A 129 6.71 -13.55 3.29
CA THR A 129 6.82 -12.37 2.42
C THR A 129 5.69 -11.39 2.72
N LEU A 130 4.45 -11.88 2.84
CA LEU A 130 3.28 -11.04 3.13
C LEU A 130 3.32 -10.43 4.54
N GLY A 131 3.86 -11.16 5.53
CA GLY A 131 4.08 -10.63 6.87
C GLY A 131 5.12 -9.51 6.92
N ASN A 132 6.15 -9.58 6.08
CA ASN A 132 7.15 -8.52 5.97
C ASN A 132 6.59 -7.24 5.35
N LEU A 133 5.69 -7.38 4.36
CA LEU A 133 4.97 -6.24 3.77
C LEU A 133 4.11 -5.53 4.80
N HIS A 134 3.27 -6.29 5.53
CA HIS A 134 2.42 -5.72 6.57
C HIS A 134 3.21 -4.95 7.65
N ALA A 135 4.34 -5.50 8.09
CA ALA A 135 5.21 -4.80 9.03
C ALA A 135 5.84 -3.53 8.42
N GLY A 136 5.99 -3.46 7.09
CA GLY A 136 6.37 -2.27 6.33
C GLY A 136 5.33 -1.17 6.46
N ASP A 137 4.10 -1.45 6.09
CA ASP A 137 3.00 -0.47 6.14
C ASP A 137 2.78 0.06 7.55
N GLU A 138 2.87 -0.79 8.59
CA GLU A 138 2.80 -0.32 9.97
C GLU A 138 3.91 0.69 10.31
N ARG A 139 5.12 0.49 9.80
CA ARG A 139 6.22 1.45 9.99
C ARG A 139 5.97 2.73 9.21
N HIS A 140 5.47 2.64 7.98
CA HIS A 140 5.12 3.80 7.17
C HIS A 140 4.05 4.64 7.88
N ARG A 141 2.96 4.00 8.29
CA ARG A 141 1.87 4.60 9.05
C ARG A 141 2.36 5.32 10.30
N ASN A 142 3.22 4.67 11.09
CA ASN A 142 3.77 5.27 12.30
C ASN A 142 4.65 6.49 12.00
N ALA A 143 5.47 6.44 10.96
CA ALA A 143 6.30 7.57 10.55
C ALA A 143 5.46 8.78 10.09
N LEU A 144 4.36 8.53 9.37
CA LEU A 144 3.41 9.57 8.96
C LEU A 144 2.69 10.19 10.17
N ILE A 145 2.23 9.37 11.11
CA ILE A 145 1.60 9.84 12.36
C ILE A 145 2.60 10.68 13.17
N GLU A 146 3.86 10.26 13.25
CA GLU A 146 4.90 11.00 13.95
C GLU A 146 5.15 12.37 13.30
N LEU A 147 5.24 12.43 11.97
CA LEU A 147 5.36 13.72 11.28
C LEU A 147 4.14 14.61 11.53
N ALA A 148 2.93 14.07 11.39
CA ALA A 148 1.69 14.81 11.62
C ALA A 148 1.62 15.38 13.05
N SER A 149 1.99 14.58 14.05
CA SER A 149 2.05 14.99 15.45
C SER A 149 3.04 16.15 15.67
N ARG A 150 4.24 16.08 15.09
CA ARG A 150 5.24 17.16 15.16
C ARG A 150 4.77 18.45 14.48
N ARG A 151 3.91 18.35 13.46
CA ARG A 151 3.28 19.49 12.78
C ARG A 151 1.99 19.97 13.46
N GLY A 152 1.57 19.33 14.55
CA GLY A 152 0.36 19.71 15.31
C GLY A 152 -0.94 19.32 14.62
N PHE A 153 -0.90 18.42 13.65
CA PHE A 153 -2.09 17.96 12.94
C PHE A 153 -2.81 16.84 13.70
N ARG A 154 -4.14 16.84 13.63
CA ARG A 154 -4.97 15.72 14.08
C ARG A 154 -5.17 14.76 12.92
N THR A 155 -4.92 13.47 13.17
CA THR A 155 -4.99 12.37 12.18
C THR A 155 -6.08 11.35 12.50
N SER A 156 -6.95 11.69 13.46
CA SER A 156 -8.11 10.92 13.93
C SER A 156 -9.41 11.48 13.39
#